data_AF-A0A261KLV2-F1
#
_entry.id   AF-A0A261KLV2-F1
#
_cell.length_a   1.000
_cell.length_b   1.000
_cell.length_c   1.000
_cell.angle_alpha   90.00
_cell.angle_beta   90.00
_cell.angle_gamma   90.00
#
_symmetry.space_group_name_H-M   'P 1'
#
loop_
_entity.id
_entity.type
_entity.pdbx_description
1 polymer ?
#
loop_
_entity_poly.entity_id
_entity_poly.type
_entity_poly.pdbx_seq_one_letter_code
_entity_poly.pdbx_strand_id
1 'polypeptide(L)'
;MLAVRQVSQLNSGKKTCGVDGQKSLNFKQRLNLAEKLKEANHWEHEGLREVKIPKKNGKIRTLKIPTIADRAWQCLVKYALEPAHEVTFHARSYGFRPGRGTQDAQKYVFNNLRSQAKGKNKRVIELDIEKCFDRINHKAIMTNV
;
A
#
# COMPACT_ATOMS: atom_id res chain seq x y z
N MET A 1 2.06 15.69 -11.43
CA MET A 1 3.52 15.43 -11.58
C MET A 1 4.11 14.61 -10.42
N LEU A 2 3.73 14.85 -9.16
CA LEU A 2 4.29 14.14 -7.99
C LEU A 2 4.10 12.61 -8.04
N ALA A 3 2.92 12.12 -8.39
CA ALA A 3 2.64 10.68 -8.48
C ALA A 3 3.57 9.96 -9.49
N VAL A 4 3.76 10.54 -10.68
CA VAL A 4 4.67 10.01 -11.71
C VAL A 4 6.12 9.97 -11.21
N ARG A 5 6.56 11.04 -10.53
CA ARG A 5 7.90 11.11 -9.93
C ARG A 5 8.08 10.04 -8.85
N GLN A 6 7.09 9.88 -7.97
CA GLN A 6 7.13 8.88 -6.91
C GLN A 6 7.34 7.47 -7.48
N VAL A 7 6.54 7.10 -8.49
CA VAL A 7 6.56 5.74 -9.05
C VAL A 7 7.77 5.49 -9.95
N SER A 8 8.14 6.45 -10.80
CA SER A 8 9.21 6.25 -11.79
C SER A 8 10.63 6.56 -11.30
N GLN A 9 10.78 7.32 -10.21
CA GLN A 9 12.11 7.79 -9.76
C GLN A 9 12.42 7.47 -8.30
N LEU A 10 11.46 7.62 -7.38
CA LEU A 10 11.72 7.54 -5.93
C LEU A 10 11.48 6.13 -5.36
N ASN A 11 10.46 5.42 -5.82
CA ASN A 11 10.10 4.10 -5.31
C ASN A 11 11.19 3.05 -5.56
N SER A 12 11.42 2.17 -4.58
CA SER A 12 12.37 1.04 -4.72
C SER A 12 11.98 0.08 -5.85
N GLY A 13 10.67 -0.08 -6.09
CA GLY A 13 10.11 -0.89 -7.19
C GLY A 13 10.08 -0.20 -8.56
N LYS A 14 10.77 0.94 -8.74
CA LYS A 14 10.74 1.72 -9.99
C LYS A 14 11.21 0.97 -11.23
N LYS A 15 12.05 -0.07 -11.07
CA LYS A 15 12.59 -0.89 -12.17
C LYS A 15 11.72 -2.12 -12.50
N THR A 16 10.64 -2.33 -11.77
CA THR A 16 9.77 -3.50 -11.94
C THR A 16 8.73 -3.19 -13.01
N CYS A 17 8.70 -3.96 -14.10
CA CYS A 17 7.73 -3.81 -15.17
C CYS A 17 6.37 -4.48 -14.86
N GLY A 18 5.31 -3.95 -15.46
CA GLY A 18 4.00 -4.60 -15.52
C GLY A 18 3.93 -5.57 -16.69
N VAL A 19 2.71 -5.83 -17.18
CA VAL A 19 2.47 -6.66 -18.37
C VAL A 19 3.04 -6.03 -19.65
N ASP A 20 3.16 -4.70 -19.68
CA ASP A 20 3.73 -3.88 -20.75
C ASP A 20 5.24 -4.05 -20.94
N GLY A 21 5.94 -4.72 -20.01
CA GLY A 21 7.39 -4.89 -20.05
C GLY A 21 8.18 -3.60 -19.77
N GLN A 22 7.52 -2.48 -19.49
CA GLN A 22 8.18 -1.17 -19.34
C GLN A 22 8.81 -1.03 -17.95
N LYS A 23 10.15 -0.96 -17.92
CA LYS A 23 10.93 -0.89 -16.66
C LYS A 23 11.28 0.54 -16.23
N SER A 24 11.26 1.49 -17.14
CA SER A 24 11.56 2.89 -16.88
C SER A 24 10.93 3.79 -17.94
N LEU A 25 10.72 5.05 -17.58
CA LEU A 25 10.23 6.09 -18.48
C LEU A 25 11.33 7.11 -18.75
N ASN A 26 11.42 7.60 -19.99
CA ASN A 26 12.22 8.78 -20.33
C ASN A 26 11.49 10.09 -19.92
N PHE A 27 12.15 11.23 -20.08
CA PHE A 27 11.58 12.53 -19.70
C PHE A 27 10.25 12.84 -20.41
N LYS A 28 10.20 12.68 -21.74
CA LYS A 28 9.01 12.94 -22.56
C LYS A 28 7.84 12.02 -22.16
N GLN A 29 8.11 10.74 -21.95
CA GLN A 29 7.11 9.77 -21.50
C GLN A 29 6.54 10.09 -20.11
N ARG A 30 7.38 10.59 -19.19
CA ARG A 30 6.90 11.03 -17.87
C ARG A 30 5.99 12.25 -17.98
N LEU A 31 6.32 13.20 -18.86
CA LEU A 31 5.49 14.38 -19.08
C LEU A 31 4.13 13.98 -19.68
N ASN A 32 4.14 13.17 -20.74
CA ASN A 32 2.92 12.66 -21.37
C ASN A 32 2.06 11.89 -20.36
N LEU A 33 2.67 11.05 -19.50
CA LEU A 33 1.92 10.35 -18.45
C LEU A 33 1.32 11.33 -17.44
N ALA A 34 2.05 12.37 -17.04
CA ALA A 34 1.54 13.39 -16.14
C ALA A 34 0.38 14.21 -16.74
N GLU A 35 0.37 14.40 -18.05
CA GLU A 35 -0.76 15.00 -18.78
C GLU A 35 -1.96 14.06 -18.81
N LYS A 36 -1.76 12.78 -19.15
CA LYS A 36 -2.82 11.76 -19.12
C LYS A 36 -3.48 11.61 -17.74
N LEU A 37 -2.69 11.73 -16.67
CA LEU A 37 -3.22 11.69 -15.30
C LEU A 37 -4.21 12.81 -14.97
N LYS A 38 -4.31 13.86 -15.78
CA LYS A 38 -5.30 14.93 -15.58
C LYS A 38 -6.70 14.50 -16.03
N GLU A 39 -6.80 13.53 -16.93
CA GLU A 39 -8.05 13.06 -17.50
C GLU A 39 -8.63 11.89 -16.68
N ALA A 40 -8.96 12.15 -15.42
CA ALA A 40 -9.35 11.14 -14.44
C ALA A 40 -10.53 10.24 -14.83
N ASN A 41 -11.40 10.72 -15.70
CA ASN A 41 -12.63 10.00 -16.07
C ASN A 41 -12.45 8.95 -17.17
N HIS A 42 -11.27 8.85 -17.79
CA HIS A 42 -11.05 7.99 -18.97
C HIS A 42 -9.90 6.99 -18.79
N TRP A 43 -9.55 6.64 -17.54
CA TRP A 43 -8.53 5.63 -17.30
C TRP A 43 -9.12 4.23 -17.15
N GLU A 44 -8.73 3.34 -18.05
CA GLU A 44 -8.90 1.90 -17.89
C GLU A 44 -7.56 1.28 -17.48
N HIS A 45 -7.58 0.46 -16.42
CA HIS A 45 -6.37 -0.16 -15.91
C HIS A 45 -5.94 -1.34 -16.80
N GLU A 46 -4.65 -1.57 -16.88
CA GLU A 46 -4.10 -2.71 -17.62
C GLU A 46 -4.15 -4.01 -16.78
N GLY A 47 -3.84 -5.13 -17.43
CA GLY A 47 -3.64 -6.40 -16.75
C GLY A 47 -2.49 -6.37 -15.73
N LEU A 48 -2.58 -7.20 -14.69
CA LEU A 48 -1.53 -7.33 -13.67
C LEU A 48 -0.56 -8.45 -14.04
N ARG A 49 0.75 -8.19 -13.94
CA ARG A 49 1.77 -9.23 -14.16
C ARG A 49 1.97 -10.04 -12.89
N GLU A 50 1.82 -11.36 -12.99
CA GLU A 50 2.04 -12.26 -11.86
C GLU A 50 3.49 -12.71 -11.75
N VAL A 51 4.05 -12.64 -10.54
CA VAL A 51 5.40 -13.13 -10.22
C VAL A 51 5.31 -14.06 -9.01
N LYS A 52 5.75 -15.31 -9.19
CA LYS A 52 5.79 -16.32 -8.13
C LYS A 52 7.10 -16.18 -7.34
N ILE A 53 6.99 -15.94 -6.03
CA ILE A 53 8.13 -15.86 -5.11
C ILE A 53 8.05 -17.03 -4.11
N PRO A 54 9.09 -17.86 -4.00
CA PRO A 54 9.11 -18.94 -3.03
C PRO A 54 9.22 -18.37 -1.61
N LYS A 55 8.42 -18.88 -0.67
CA LYS A 55 8.59 -18.64 0.77
C LYS A 55 9.53 -19.69 1.35
N LYS A 56 10.13 -19.36 2.51
CA LYS A 56 10.98 -20.28 3.29
C LYS A 56 10.26 -21.59 3.70
N ASN A 57 8.93 -21.60 3.74
CA ASN A 57 8.11 -22.74 4.14
C ASN A 57 7.57 -23.58 2.96
N GLY A 58 8.16 -23.43 1.76
CA GLY A 58 7.75 -24.17 0.55
C GLY A 58 6.47 -23.67 -0.14
N LYS A 59 5.70 -22.77 0.49
CA LYS A 59 4.54 -22.14 -0.15
C LYS A 59 4.98 -21.06 -1.15
N ILE A 60 4.15 -20.80 -2.15
CA ILE A 60 4.40 -19.74 -3.15
C ILE A 60 3.63 -18.48 -2.74
N ARG A 61 4.30 -17.32 -2.83
CA ARG A 61 3.66 -16.00 -2.79
C ARG A 61 3.56 -15.46 -4.21
N THR A 62 2.34 -15.31 -4.72
CA THR A 62 2.10 -14.61 -5.99
C THR A 62 2.05 -13.11 -5.75
N LEU A 63 2.93 -12.35 -6.40
CA LEU A 63 2.84 -10.89 -6.47
C LEU A 63 2.16 -10.50 -7.78
N LYS A 64 1.22 -9.55 -7.69
CA LYS A 64 0.59 -8.92 -8.85
C LYS A 64 1.18 -7.53 -9.03
N ILE A 65 1.78 -7.28 -10.19
CA ILE A 65 2.56 -6.08 -10.48
C ILE A 65 1.85 -5.28 -11.58
N PRO A 66 1.32 -4.08 -11.26
CA PRO A 66 0.70 -3.20 -12.25
C PRO A 66 1.74 -2.52 -13.15
N THR A 67 1.28 -1.91 -14.24
CA THR A 67 2.12 -1.07 -15.11
C THR A 67 2.64 0.17 -14.38
N ILE A 68 3.58 0.91 -14.98
CA ILE A 68 4.02 2.19 -14.40
C ILE A 68 2.86 3.19 -14.36
N ALA A 69 2.00 3.19 -15.38
CA ALA A 69 0.87 4.09 -15.48
C ALA A 69 -0.19 3.80 -14.40
N ASP A 70 -0.58 2.53 -14.21
CA ASP A 70 -1.53 2.14 -13.16
C ASP A 70 -1.00 2.48 -11.77
N ARG A 71 0.29 2.25 -11.50
CA ARG A 71 0.90 2.64 -10.23
C ARG A 71 0.88 4.15 -10.03
N ALA A 72 1.04 4.93 -11.10
CA ALA A 72 0.96 6.38 -11.03
C ALA A 72 -0.47 6.84 -10.68
N TRP A 73 -1.50 6.20 -11.25
CA TRP A 73 -2.90 6.42 -10.86
C TRP A 73 -3.17 6.03 -9.40
N GLN A 74 -2.75 4.83 -8.97
CA GLN A 74 -2.88 4.39 -7.59
C GLN A 74 -2.17 5.36 -6.62
N CYS A 75 -1.00 5.88 -6.99
CA CYS A 75 -0.28 6.85 -6.20
C CYS A 75 -0.99 8.21 -6.15
N LEU A 76 -1.64 8.63 -7.24
CA LEU A 76 -2.42 9.86 -7.28
C LEU A 76 -3.63 9.76 -6.34
N VAL A 77 -4.41 8.68 -6.46
CA VAL A 77 -5.56 8.40 -5.58
C VAL A 77 -5.11 8.30 -4.13
N LYS A 78 -3.99 7.62 -3.86
CA LYS A 78 -3.41 7.56 -2.53
C LYS A 78 -3.15 8.96 -1.96
N TYR A 79 -2.52 9.86 -2.71
CA TYR A 79 -2.24 11.21 -2.22
C TYR A 79 -3.50 12.04 -1.99
N ALA A 80 -4.58 11.78 -2.74
CA ALA A 80 -5.86 12.44 -2.50
C ALA A 80 -6.56 11.94 -1.22
N LEU A 81 -6.52 10.61 -0.98
CA LEU A 81 -7.24 9.98 0.13
C LEU A 81 -6.47 9.98 1.46
N GLU A 82 -5.14 9.91 1.42
CA GLU A 82 -4.29 9.76 2.61
C GLU A 82 -4.54 10.83 3.70
N PRO A 83 -4.68 12.13 3.37
CA PRO A 83 -4.94 13.15 4.40
C PRO A 83 -6.28 12.97 5.13
N ALA A 84 -7.35 12.65 4.39
CA ALA A 84 -8.68 12.45 4.97
C ALA A 84 -8.72 11.21 5.88
N HIS A 85 -8.06 10.12 5.46
CA HIS A 85 -7.98 8.91 6.28
C HIS A 85 -7.06 9.07 7.49
N GLU A 86 -5.97 9.83 7.39
CA GLU A 86 -5.05 10.03 8.53
C GLU A 86 -5.74 10.72 9.72
N VAL A 87 -6.72 11.60 9.45
CA VAL A 87 -7.55 12.24 10.48
C VAL A 87 -8.52 11.25 11.14
N THR A 88 -9.04 10.28 10.40
CA THR A 88 -10.04 9.32 10.92
C THR A 88 -9.40 8.06 11.52
N PHE A 89 -8.15 7.75 11.19
CA PHE A 89 -7.47 6.57 11.72
C PHE A 89 -7.28 6.61 13.23
N HIS A 90 -7.62 5.50 13.87
CA HIS A 90 -7.40 5.33 15.30
C HIS A 90 -5.92 5.51 15.69
N ALA A 91 -5.67 6.15 16.84
CA ALA A 91 -4.33 6.48 17.33
C ALA A 91 -3.43 5.26 17.61
N ARG A 92 -4.00 4.05 17.68
CA ARG A 92 -3.27 2.77 17.85
C ARG A 92 -3.22 1.91 16.58
N SER A 93 -3.55 2.49 15.44
CA SER A 93 -3.26 1.89 14.14
C SER A 93 -1.85 2.32 13.68
N TYR A 94 -0.97 1.37 13.42
CA TYR A 94 0.44 1.63 13.11
C TYR A 94 0.86 1.16 11.72
N GLY A 95 0.11 0.25 11.11
CA GLY A 95 0.47 -0.33 9.81
C GLY A 95 0.24 0.64 8.65
N PHE A 96 1.20 0.71 7.73
CA PHE A 96 1.09 1.42 6.44
C PHE A 96 0.76 2.92 6.51
N ARG A 97 0.99 3.57 7.65
CA ARG A 97 0.74 5.01 7.85
C ARG A 97 2.02 5.84 7.75
N PRO A 98 1.96 7.06 7.21
CA PRO A 98 3.10 7.97 7.22
C PRO A 98 3.50 8.32 8.67
N GLY A 99 4.80 8.29 8.96
CA GLY A 99 5.34 8.67 10.27
C GLY A 99 5.07 7.68 11.42
N ARG A 100 4.50 6.50 11.15
CA ARG A 100 4.29 5.43 12.13
C ARG A 100 4.93 4.13 11.69
N GLY A 101 5.46 3.37 12.64
CA GLY A 101 6.17 2.12 12.36
C GLY A 101 5.87 0.98 13.33
N THR A 102 6.46 -0.18 13.04
CA THR A 102 6.36 -1.35 13.92
C THR A 102 6.96 -1.11 15.30
N GLN A 103 7.96 -0.22 15.40
CA GLN A 103 8.59 0.16 16.66
C GLN A 103 7.62 0.91 17.60
N ASP A 104 6.69 1.71 17.05
CA ASP A 104 5.67 2.39 17.86
C ASP A 104 4.69 1.39 18.48
N ALA A 105 4.29 0.38 17.68
CA ALA A 105 3.46 -0.72 18.16
C ALA A 105 4.17 -1.52 19.26
N GLN A 106 5.46 -1.83 19.07
CA GLN A 106 6.28 -2.50 20.08
C GLN A 106 6.38 -1.68 21.36
N LYS A 107 6.64 -0.38 21.27
CA LYS A 107 6.69 0.54 22.42
C LYS A 107 5.36 0.59 23.16
N TYR A 108 4.25 0.64 22.43
CA TYR A 108 2.91 0.59 23.02
C TYR A 108 2.68 -0.72 23.79
N VAL A 109 3.00 -1.86 23.18
CA VAL A 109 2.89 -3.18 23.83
C VAL A 109 3.77 -3.25 25.06
N PHE A 110 5.05 -2.86 24.96
CA PHE A 110 6.00 -2.84 26.07
C PHE A 110 5.50 -1.99 27.25
N ASN A 111 5.03 -0.77 26.98
CA ASN A 111 4.53 0.12 28.04
C ASN A 111 3.31 -0.44 28.77
N ASN A 112 2.48 -1.24 28.10
CA ASN A 112 1.33 -1.90 28.72
C ASN A 112 1.70 -3.23 29.40
N LEU A 113 2.68 -3.96 28.87
CA LEU A 113 3.06 -5.29 29.34
C LEU A 113 4.24 -5.32 30.33
N ARG A 114 4.99 -4.22 30.51
CA ARG A 114 6.07 -4.15 31.52
C ARG A 114 5.59 -4.42 32.94
N SER A 115 6.40 -5.08 33.76
CA SER A 115 6.06 -5.52 35.13
C SER A 115 5.52 -4.42 36.04
N GLN A 116 5.97 -3.18 35.83
CA GLN A 116 5.58 -2.00 36.61
C GLN A 116 4.28 -1.33 36.12
N ALA A 117 3.64 -1.83 35.07
CA ALA A 117 2.40 -1.27 34.52
C ALA A 117 1.25 -2.27 34.66
N LYS A 118 0.08 -1.85 35.17
CA LYS A 118 -1.18 -2.62 35.13
C LYS A 118 -1.12 -4.03 35.78
N GLY A 119 -0.31 -4.19 36.84
CA GLY A 119 -0.22 -5.44 37.61
C GLY A 119 0.63 -6.54 36.95
N LYS A 120 0.79 -7.68 37.64
CA LYS A 120 1.66 -8.79 37.20
C LYS A 120 0.95 -9.81 36.31
N ASN A 121 -0.34 -10.04 36.52
CA ASN A 121 -1.12 -11.03 35.77
C ASN A 121 -1.76 -10.38 34.55
N LYS A 122 -1.20 -10.63 33.37
CA LYS A 122 -1.66 -10.04 32.09
C LYS A 122 -2.01 -11.13 31.10
N ARG A 123 -2.98 -10.83 30.24
CA ARG A 123 -3.41 -11.71 29.16
C ARG A 123 -3.34 -10.94 27.85
N VAL A 124 -2.93 -11.62 26.79
CA VAL A 124 -2.90 -11.08 25.43
C VAL A 124 -3.87 -11.92 24.61
N ILE A 125 -4.72 -11.24 23.84
CA ILE A 125 -5.59 -11.87 22.86
C ILE A 125 -4.96 -11.61 21.50
N GLU A 126 -4.57 -12.68 20.82
CA GLU A 126 -4.07 -12.63 19.45
C GLU A 126 -5.23 -12.83 18.49
N LEU A 127 -5.41 -11.89 17.57
CA LEU A 127 -6.44 -11.93 16.54
C LEU A 127 -5.76 -11.71 15.19
N ASP A 128 -6.10 -12.56 14.22
CA ASP A 128 -5.66 -12.44 12.83
C ASP A 128 -6.85 -12.54 11.88
N ILE A 129 -6.81 -11.76 10.80
CA ILE A 129 -7.87 -11.73 9.78
C ILE A 129 -7.38 -12.48 8.55
N GLU A 130 -7.95 -13.67 8.32
CA GLU A 130 -7.58 -14.50 7.19
C GLU A 130 -7.99 -13.86 5.85
N LYS A 131 -7.06 -13.79 4.89
CA LYS A 131 -7.31 -13.35 3.50
C LYS A 131 -8.00 -11.98 3.40
N CYS A 132 -7.58 -11.02 4.22
CA CYS A 132 -8.15 -9.68 4.26
C CYS A 132 -8.36 -9.06 2.85
N PHE A 133 -7.34 -9.00 1.99
CA PHE A 133 -7.49 -8.41 0.65
C PHE A 133 -8.37 -9.20 -0.32
N ASP A 134 -8.45 -10.52 -0.18
CA ASP A 134 -9.24 -11.35 -1.11
C ASP A 134 -10.72 -11.42 -0.73
N ARG A 135 -11.05 -11.11 0.54
CA ARG A 135 -12.41 -11.25 1.10
C ARG A 135 -13.11 -9.92 1.39
N ILE A 136 -12.47 -8.77 1.14
CA ILE A 136 -13.16 -7.49 1.31
C ILE A 136 -14.27 -7.34 0.26
N ASN A 137 -15.45 -6.94 0.72
CA ASN A 137 -16.59 -6.70 -0.13
C ASN A 137 -16.43 -5.36 -0.89
N HIS A 138 -16.38 -5.43 -2.22
CA HIS A 138 -16.24 -4.26 -3.09
C HIS A 138 -17.40 -3.25 -2.94
N LYS A 139 -18.65 -3.72 -2.77
CA LYS A 139 -19.81 -2.83 -2.58
C LYS A 139 -19.68 -2.03 -1.30
N ALA A 140 -19.19 -2.67 -0.23
CA ALA A 140 -18.98 -2.01 1.06
C ALA A 140 -17.89 -0.93 0.97
N ILE A 141 -16.81 -1.15 0.22
CA ILE A 141 -15.82 -0.11 -0.06
C ILE A 141 -16.49 1.05 -0.82
N MET A 142 -17.12 0.76 -1.96
CA MET A 142 -17.64 1.82 -2.85
C MET A 142 -18.73 2.69 -2.21
N THR A 143 -19.42 2.21 -1.18
CA THR A 143 -20.49 2.96 -0.50
C THR A 143 -19.96 3.82 0.66
N ASN A 144 -18.82 3.44 1.25
CA ASN A 144 -18.30 4.04 2.48
C ASN A 144 -16.92 4.70 2.31
N VAL A 145 -16.47 4.88 1.06
CA VAL A 145 -15.28 5.67 0.70
C VAL A 145 -15.63 7.15 0.68
#